data_AF-A0A497CLS6-F1
#
_entry.id   AF-A0A497CLS6-F1
#
_cell.length_a   1.000
_cell.length_b   1.000
_cell.length_c   1.000
_cell.angle_alpha   90.00
_cell.angle_beta   90.00
_cell.angle_gamma   90.00
#
_symmetry.space_group_name_H-M   'P 1'
#
loop_
_entity.id
_entity.type
_entity.pdbx_description
1 polymer ?
#
loop_
_entity_poly.entity_id
_entity_poly.type
_entity_poly.pdbx_seq_one_letter_code
_entity_poly.pdbx_strand_id
1 'polypeptide(L)'
;MKDHTEQHLDKLVKKVMKSSLLESPSLDFTANIMEKVEASAISHITVYKPLISKRAWLLISILVIGSLSYGIFGSGLEGLGWFDTIDFSIITNNKVTEAISGITFSKTLMYAVGLCGLLFFVQIPMMKHYFDKRLEY
;
A
#
# COMPACT_ATOMS: atom_id res chain seq x y z
N MET A 1 64.65 -26.60 18.98
CA MET A 1 64.68 -25.90 20.27
C MET A 1 63.80 -24.64 20.34
N LYS A 2 63.44 -23.96 19.24
CA LYS A 2 62.58 -22.75 19.27
C LYS A 2 61.07 -23.01 19.45
N ASP A 3 60.58 -24.16 19.00
CA ASP A 3 59.14 -24.51 18.98
C ASP A 3 58.49 -24.61 20.37
N HIS A 4 59.22 -25.17 21.34
CA HIS A 4 58.69 -25.36 22.69
C HIS A 4 58.50 -24.03 23.42
N THR A 5 59.37 -23.05 23.18
CA THR A 5 59.31 -21.71 23.77
C THR A 5 58.05 -20.96 23.36
N GLU A 6 57.67 -21.04 22.08
CA GLU A 6 56.44 -20.41 21.54
C GLU A 6 55.17 -21.01 22.17
N GLN A 7 55.14 -22.33 22.35
CA GLN A 7 54.00 -23.01 23.02
C GLN A 7 53.88 -22.64 24.49
N HIS A 8 55.00 -22.42 25.19
CA HIS A 8 54.99 -21.96 26.57
C HIS A 8 54.51 -20.51 26.67
N LEU A 9 54.89 -19.65 25.72
CA LEU A 9 54.40 -18.27 25.63
C LEU A 9 52.90 -18.21 25.33
N ASP A 10 52.39 -18.98 24.38
CA ASP A 10 50.96 -19.05 24.08
C ASP A 10 50.15 -19.53 25.29
N LYS A 11 50.64 -20.56 26.00
CA LYS A 11 50.01 -21.05 27.24
C LYS A 11 50.00 -19.99 28.35
N LEU A 12 51.05 -19.18 28.46
CA LEU A 12 51.12 -18.08 29.42
C LEU A 12 50.13 -16.97 29.07
N VAL A 13 50.09 -16.54 27.81
CA VAL A 13 49.15 -15.53 27.32
C VAL A 13 47.71 -15.99 27.54
N LYS A 14 47.39 -17.23 27.17
CA LYS A 14 46.05 -17.81 27.36
C LYS A 14 45.67 -17.94 28.83
N LYS A 15 46.63 -18.21 29.72
CA LYS A 15 46.40 -18.27 31.16
C LYS A 15 46.12 -16.88 31.73
N VAL A 16 46.92 -15.88 31.37
CA VAL A 16 46.74 -14.47 31.79
C VAL A 16 45.40 -13.92 31.29
N MET A 17 45.05 -14.20 30.03
CA MET A 17 43.80 -13.76 29.41
C MET A 17 42.56 -14.44 30.02
N LYS A 18 42.68 -15.70 30.47
CA LYS A 18 41.62 -16.40 31.21
C LYS A 18 41.53 -16.01 32.70
N SER A 19 42.64 -15.61 33.32
CA SER A 19 42.68 -15.20 34.73
C SER A 19 42.33 -13.74 34.96
N SER A 20 42.35 -12.91 33.90
CA SER A 20 41.69 -11.61 33.94
C SER A 20 40.22 -11.85 34.25
N LEU A 21 39.72 -11.27 35.35
CA LEU A 21 38.29 -11.27 35.63
C LEU A 21 37.59 -10.74 34.38
N LEU A 22 36.76 -11.57 33.77
CA LEU A 22 35.75 -11.09 32.84
C LEU A 22 34.82 -10.23 33.68
N GLU A 23 34.80 -8.91 33.44
CA GLU A 23 33.76 -8.06 33.99
C GLU A 23 32.42 -8.69 33.58
N SER A 24 31.71 -9.24 34.57
CA SER A 24 30.40 -9.77 34.32
C SER A 24 29.53 -8.60 33.89
N PRO A 25 28.82 -8.70 32.76
CA PRO A 25 27.86 -7.68 32.39
C PRO A 25 26.86 -7.51 33.53
N SER A 26 26.22 -6.34 33.61
CA SER A 26 25.12 -6.13 34.54
C SER A 26 24.04 -7.20 34.34
N LEU A 27 23.32 -7.54 35.41
CA LEU A 27 22.26 -8.55 35.37
C LEU A 27 21.24 -8.27 34.25
N ASP A 28 21.01 -6.99 33.96
CA ASP A 28 20.05 -6.52 32.96
C ASP A 28 20.65 -6.24 31.57
N PHE A 29 21.95 -6.51 31.35
CA PHE A 29 22.61 -6.21 30.07
C PHE A 29 21.88 -6.83 28.88
N THR A 30 21.52 -8.11 29.00
CA THR A 30 20.81 -8.84 27.93
C THR A 30 19.43 -8.24 27.69
N ALA A 31 18.69 -7.90 28.75
CA ALA A 31 17.38 -7.28 28.64
C ALA A 31 17.46 -5.91 27.94
N ASN A 32 18.45 -5.09 28.30
CA ASN A 32 18.63 -3.74 27.75
C ASN A 32 19.10 -3.75 26.28
N ILE A 33 19.89 -4.76 25.88
CA ILE A 33 20.24 -4.99 24.47
C ILE A 33 19.01 -5.46 23.70
N MET A 34 18.25 -6.43 24.23
CA MET A 34 17.07 -6.98 23.56
C MET A 34 15.99 -5.91 23.37
N GLU A 35 15.77 -5.05 24.35
CA GLU A 35 14.83 -3.91 24.27
C GLU A 35 15.20 -2.95 23.13
N LYS A 36 16.50 -2.62 22.99
CA LYS A 36 16.98 -1.74 21.90
C LYS A 36 16.95 -2.41 20.53
N VAL A 37 17.19 -3.72 20.48
CA VAL A 37 17.12 -4.52 19.24
C VAL A 37 15.66 -4.64 18.79
N GLU A 38 14.73 -4.90 19.69
CA GLU A 38 13.29 -4.95 19.39
C GLU A 38 12.77 -3.58 18.93
N ALA A 39 13.13 -2.50 19.63
CA ALA A 39 12.76 -1.14 19.21
C ALA A 39 13.28 -0.79 17.79
N SER A 40 14.50 -1.23 17.47
CA SER A 40 15.10 -1.05 16.13
C SER A 40 14.46 -1.96 15.08
N ALA A 41 14.10 -3.19 15.45
CA ALA A 41 13.41 -4.13 14.56
C ALA A 41 11.99 -3.67 14.22
N ILE A 42 11.26 -3.11 15.19
CA ILE A 42 9.92 -2.54 14.99
C ILE A 42 9.96 -1.37 14.00
N SER A 43 11.03 -0.56 14.02
CA SER A 43 11.20 0.54 13.05
C SER A 43 11.32 0.08 11.60
N HIS A 44 11.73 -1.18 11.40
CA HIS A 44 12.00 -1.79 10.10
C HIS A 44 10.94 -2.82 9.69
N ILE A 45 9.90 -3.03 10.50
CA ILE A 45 8.70 -3.76 10.06
C ILE A 45 8.11 -2.95 8.93
N THR A 46 8.08 -3.53 7.74
CA THR A 46 7.42 -2.98 6.56
C THR A 46 5.94 -2.80 6.89
N VAL A 47 5.59 -1.66 7.47
CA VAL A 47 4.21 -1.33 7.80
C VAL A 47 3.45 -1.36 6.48
N TYR A 48 2.47 -2.27 6.39
CA TYR A 48 1.61 -2.41 5.22
C TYR A 48 0.93 -1.06 4.97
N LYS A 49 1.50 -0.28 4.04
CA LYS A 49 0.92 0.95 3.57
C LYS A 49 -0.03 0.57 2.45
N PRO A 50 -1.35 0.78 2.59
CA PRO A 50 -2.28 0.45 1.52
C PRO A 50 -1.85 1.21 0.25
N LEU A 51 -1.70 0.48 -0.87
CA LEU A 51 -1.25 1.01 -2.17
C LEU A 51 -2.01 2.26 -2.59
N ILE A 52 -3.29 2.34 -2.21
CA ILE A 52 -4.15 3.49 -2.41
C ILE A 52 -4.69 3.90 -1.03
N SER A 53 -4.44 5.15 -0.65
CA SER A 53 -4.98 5.75 0.59
C SER A 53 -6.51 5.71 0.59
N LYS A 54 -7.13 5.59 1.76
CA LYS A 54 -8.60 5.64 1.92
C LYS A 54 -9.24 6.86 1.23
N ARG A 55 -8.54 7.99 1.22
CA ARG A 55 -8.97 9.23 0.54
C ARG A 55 -9.00 9.08 -0.98
N ALA A 56 -8.00 8.41 -1.55
CA ALA A 56 -7.94 8.16 -2.99
C ALA A 56 -9.04 7.19 -3.44
N TRP A 57 -9.37 6.18 -2.62
CA TRP A 57 -10.55 5.33 -2.84
C TRP A 57 -11.86 6.12 -2.87
N LEU A 58 -12.02 7.11 -1.99
CA LEU A 58 -13.18 8.01 -1.98
C LEU A 58 -13.27 8.84 -3.28
N LEU A 59 -12.16 9.45 -3.72
CA LEU A 59 -12.12 10.22 -4.96
C LEU A 59 -12.45 9.37 -6.19
N ILE A 60 -11.89 8.17 -6.25
CA ILE A 60 -12.15 7.19 -7.30
C ILE A 60 -13.65 6.81 -7.32
N SER A 61 -14.25 6.56 -6.15
CA SER A 61 -15.68 6.28 -6.05
C SER A 61 -16.53 7.43 -6.56
N ILE A 62 -16.19 8.67 -6.20
CA ILE A 62 -16.91 9.87 -6.65
C ILE A 62 -16.79 10.02 -8.17
N LEU A 63 -15.61 9.79 -8.74
CA LEU A 63 -15.37 9.88 -10.19
C LEU A 63 -16.20 8.85 -10.98
N VAL A 64 -16.25 7.62 -10.48
CA VAL A 64 -17.04 6.53 -11.09
C VAL A 64 -18.52 6.84 -11.01
N ILE A 65 -19.02 7.20 -9.82
CA ILE A 65 -20.42 7.56 -9.63
C ILE A 65 -20.80 8.75 -10.51
N GLY A 66 -19.94 9.78 -10.56
CA GLY A 66 -20.09 10.96 -11.41
C GLY A 66 -20.17 10.61 -12.90
N SER A 67 -19.29 9.72 -13.38
CA SER A 67 -19.29 9.28 -14.78
C SER A 67 -20.51 8.42 -15.13
N LEU A 68 -20.89 7.49 -14.24
CA LEU A 68 -22.12 6.70 -14.42
C LEU A 68 -23.35 7.60 -14.43
N SER A 69 -23.43 8.56 -13.50
CA SER A 69 -24.50 9.54 -13.50
C SER A 69 -24.55 10.26 -14.83
N TYR A 70 -23.47 10.94 -15.24
CA TYR A 70 -23.45 11.68 -16.49
C TYR A 70 -23.87 10.83 -17.70
N GLY A 71 -23.50 9.54 -17.73
CA GLY A 71 -23.92 8.65 -18.80
C GLY A 71 -25.40 8.29 -18.79
N ILE A 72 -25.99 8.09 -17.61
CA ILE A 72 -27.43 7.83 -17.45
C ILE A 72 -28.26 9.09 -17.73
N PHE A 73 -27.81 10.27 -17.27
CA PHE A 73 -28.54 11.54 -17.41
C PHE A 73 -28.32 12.22 -18.77
N GLY A 74 -27.12 12.12 -19.35
CA GLY A 74 -26.72 12.86 -20.56
C GLY A 74 -26.94 12.10 -21.86
N SER A 75 -26.94 10.76 -21.80
CA SER A 75 -27.47 9.94 -22.88
C SER A 75 -28.75 9.30 -22.38
N GLY A 76 -29.91 9.80 -22.83
CA GLY A 76 -31.16 9.09 -22.63
C GLY A 76 -30.93 7.63 -23.03
N LEU A 77 -30.99 6.74 -22.05
CA LEU A 77 -30.91 5.29 -22.25
C LEU A 77 -32.24 4.86 -22.88
N GLU A 78 -32.43 5.23 -24.15
CA GLU A 78 -33.52 4.79 -24.99
C GLU A 78 -33.46 3.25 -25.04
N GLY A 79 -34.22 2.57 -24.17
CA GLY A 79 -34.38 1.11 -24.20
C GLY A 79 -34.24 0.36 -22.87
N LEU A 80 -33.82 0.98 -21.77
CA LEU A 80 -33.77 0.32 -20.46
C LEU A 80 -34.87 0.84 -19.54
N GLY A 81 -36.09 0.32 -19.71
CA GLY A 81 -37.30 0.68 -18.95
C GLY A 81 -37.26 0.46 -17.43
N TRP A 82 -36.11 0.03 -16.88
CA TRP A 82 -35.87 -0.04 -15.44
C TRP A 82 -35.43 1.30 -14.82
N PHE A 83 -34.92 2.24 -15.62
CA PHE A 83 -34.47 3.56 -15.15
C PHE A 83 -35.49 4.68 -15.35
N ASP A 84 -36.60 4.41 -16.03
CA ASP A 84 -37.63 5.39 -16.39
C ASP A 84 -38.46 5.88 -15.18
N THR A 85 -38.35 5.19 -14.04
CA THR A 85 -39.09 5.52 -12.80
C THR A 85 -38.28 6.37 -11.83
N ILE A 86 -37.00 6.62 -12.09
CA ILE A 86 -36.18 7.41 -11.18
C ILE A 86 -36.28 8.88 -11.58
N ASP A 87 -37.12 9.64 -10.89
CA ASP A 87 -37.23 11.08 -11.09
C ASP A 87 -35.95 11.76 -10.59
N PHE A 88 -35.21 12.24 -11.57
CA PHE A 88 -33.82 12.60 -11.45
C PHE A 88 -33.61 14.11 -11.60
N SER A 89 -34.73 14.86 -11.62
CA SER A 89 -34.82 16.31 -11.79
C SER A 89 -34.01 17.13 -10.77
N ILE A 90 -33.71 16.56 -9.60
CA ILE A 90 -32.97 17.25 -8.53
C ILE A 90 -31.46 17.38 -8.88
N ILE A 91 -30.90 16.44 -9.64
CA ILE A 91 -29.47 16.43 -9.98
C ILE A 91 -29.20 17.26 -11.24
N THR A 92 -30.12 17.24 -12.20
CA THR A 92 -30.01 17.99 -13.46
C THR A 92 -30.29 19.49 -13.31
N ASN A 93 -31.14 19.89 -12.36
CA ASN A 93 -31.55 21.29 -12.17
C ASN A 93 -30.63 22.03 -11.18
N ASN A 94 -29.32 22.03 -11.44
CA ASN A 94 -28.36 22.81 -10.66
C ASN A 94 -27.42 23.62 -11.56
N LYS A 95 -26.93 24.76 -11.05
CA LYS A 95 -26.06 25.70 -11.79
C LYS A 95 -24.74 25.06 -12.27
N VAL A 96 -24.31 23.98 -11.62
CA VAL A 96 -23.10 23.24 -11.98
C VAL A 96 -23.33 22.42 -13.24
N THR A 97 -24.48 21.73 -13.34
CA THR A 97 -24.90 20.94 -14.49
C THR A 97 -25.14 21.83 -15.70
N GLU A 98 -25.74 23.01 -15.50
CA GLU A 98 -25.90 24.01 -16.55
C GLU A 98 -24.54 24.48 -17.09
N ALA A 99 -23.54 24.71 -16.23
CA ALA A 99 -22.19 25.12 -16.64
C ALA A 99 -21.42 24.04 -17.42
N ILE A 100 -21.65 22.75 -17.14
CA ILE A 100 -21.01 21.61 -17.84
C ILE A 100 -21.86 21.06 -19.00
N SER A 101 -23.12 21.51 -19.15
CA SER A 101 -24.03 21.07 -20.21
C SER A 101 -23.56 21.44 -21.62
N GLY A 102 -22.72 22.47 -21.76
CA GLY A 102 -22.10 22.86 -23.02
C GLY A 102 -21.05 21.86 -23.53
N ILE A 103 -20.62 20.92 -22.70
CA ILE A 103 -19.67 19.87 -23.07
C ILE A 103 -20.45 18.65 -23.56
N THR A 104 -20.52 18.49 -24.88
CA THR A 104 -21.15 17.32 -25.51
C THR A 104 -20.11 16.22 -25.71
N PHE A 105 -20.30 15.08 -25.07
CA PHE A 105 -19.46 13.91 -25.28
C PHE A 105 -20.15 12.94 -26.26
N SER A 106 -19.37 12.37 -27.18
CA SER A 106 -19.86 11.30 -28.06
C SER A 106 -20.16 10.05 -27.26
N LYS A 107 -21.25 9.34 -27.60
CA LYS A 107 -21.65 8.07 -26.95
C LYS A 107 -20.50 7.06 -26.95
N THR A 108 -19.74 6.97 -28.05
CA THR A 108 -18.58 6.08 -28.17
C THR A 108 -17.48 6.41 -27.16
N LEU A 109 -17.19 7.70 -26.95
CA LEU A 109 -16.17 8.14 -26.01
C LEU A 109 -16.60 7.86 -24.57
N MET A 110 -17.89 8.04 -24.27
CA MET A 110 -18.44 7.75 -22.95
C MET A 110 -18.36 6.26 -22.60
N TYR A 111 -18.74 5.38 -23.54
CA TYR A 111 -18.59 3.94 -23.35
C TYR A 111 -17.12 3.52 -23.27
N ALA A 112 -16.23 4.11 -24.07
CA ALA A 112 -14.81 3.83 -24.04
C ALA A 112 -14.19 4.20 -22.68
N VAL A 113 -14.49 5.37 -22.13
CA VAL A 113 -14.00 5.81 -20.81
C VAL A 113 -14.58 4.93 -19.70
N GLY A 114 -15.87 4.57 -19.76
CA GLY A 114 -16.49 3.65 -18.81
C GLY A 114 -15.82 2.27 -18.80
N LEU A 115 -15.58 1.69 -19.97
CA LEU A 115 -14.89 0.41 -20.13
C LEU A 115 -13.43 0.49 -19.64
N CYS A 116 -12.68 1.53 -20.04
CA CYS A 116 -11.30 1.73 -19.62
C CYS A 116 -11.19 1.90 -18.10
N GLY A 117 -12.11 2.67 -17.50
CA GLY A 117 -12.20 2.83 -16.06
C GLY A 117 -12.42 1.48 -15.36
N LEU A 118 -13.40 0.69 -15.82
CA LEU A 118 -13.69 -0.64 -15.26
C LEU A 118 -12.48 -1.58 -15.35
N LEU A 119 -11.77 -1.59 -16.48
CA LEU A 119 -10.53 -2.35 -16.63
C LEU A 119 -9.43 -1.89 -15.67
N PHE A 120 -9.29 -0.58 -15.44
CA PHE A 120 -8.36 -0.04 -14.45
C PHE A 120 -8.62 -0.56 -13.03
N PHE A 121 -9.89 -0.69 -12.63
CA PHE A 121 -10.22 -1.29 -11.33
C PHE A 121 -9.83 -2.76 -11.23
N VAL A 122 -9.97 -3.52 -12.31
CA VAL A 122 -9.56 -4.93 -12.37
C VAL A 122 -8.03 -5.07 -12.39
N GLN A 123 -7.30 -4.10 -12.94
CA GLN A 123 -5.84 -4.11 -12.95
C GLN A 123 -5.23 -3.99 -11.55
N ILE A 124 -5.88 -3.29 -10.61
CA ILE A 124 -5.38 -3.12 -9.23
C ILE A 124 -5.24 -4.47 -8.47
N PRO A 125 -6.28 -5.32 -8.36
CA PRO A 125 -6.17 -6.62 -7.69
C PRO A 125 -5.28 -7.59 -8.46
N MET A 126 -5.26 -7.56 -9.80
CA MET A 126 -4.35 -8.37 -10.61
C MET A 126 -2.89 -8.09 -10.23
N MET A 127 -2.54 -6.80 -10.14
CA MET A 127 -1.18 -6.40 -9.82
C MET A 127 -0.84 -6.67 -8.35
N LYS A 128 -1.80 -6.47 -7.44
CA LYS A 128 -1.64 -6.86 -6.03
C LYS A 128 -1.33 -8.37 -5.91
N HIS A 129 -2.11 -9.21 -6.57
CA HIS A 129 -1.92 -10.67 -6.55
C HIS A 129 -0.58 -11.10 -7.15
N TYR A 130 -0.14 -10.45 -8.23
CA TYR A 130 1.17 -10.72 -8.83
C TYR A 130 2.33 -10.39 -7.89
N PHE A 131 2.26 -9.25 -7.17
CA PHE A 131 3.30 -8.86 -6.21
C PHE A 131 3.28 -9.69 -4.93
N ASP A 132 2.10 -10.05 -4.40
CA ASP A 132 1.97 -10.91 -3.22
C ASP A 132 2.71 -12.24 -3.43
N LYS A 133 2.44 -12.88 -4.59
CA LYS A 133 3.08 -14.15 -4.98
C LYS A 133 4.60 -14.05 -5.17
N ARG A 134 5.14 -12.85 -5.42
CA ARG A 134 6.58 -12.63 -5.59
C ARG A 134 7.29 -12.30 -4.27
N LEU A 135 6.56 -11.82 -3.28
CA LEU A 135 7.07 -11.38 -1.98
C LEU A 135 6.86 -12.41 -0.86
N GLU A 136 6.03 -13.44 -1.07
CA GLU A 136 6.08 -14.67 -0.28
C GLU A 136 7.41 -15.41 -0.57
N TYR A 137 8.40 -15.16 0.28
CA TYR A 137 9.63 -15.94 0.42
C TYR A 137 9.76 -16.43 1.87
#